data_AF-A0A6P1CFM6-F1
#
_entry.id   AF-A0A6P1CFM6-F1
#
_cell.length_a   1.000
_cell.length_b   1.000
_cell.length_c   1.000
_cell.angle_alpha   90.00
_cell.angle_beta   90.00
_cell.angle_gamma   90.00
#
_symmetry.space_group_name_H-M   'P 1'
#
loop_
_entity.id
_entity.type
_entity.pdbx_description
1 polymer ?
#
loop_
_entity_poly.entity_id
_entity_poly.type
_entity_poly.pdbx_seq_one_letter_code
_entity_poly.pdbx_strand_id
1 'polypeptide(L)'
;MKRVLIILGVVTLLASCKTAEQQRAIDMANDNKQCQAQGFAPGSQALAECMDTAAQSRAADQTRQAAAQQAWFDRNDANFRNWQQKVDNSDNWSPPTRNQNIDTRPQFDKQGNPNFDAQGNYQGCHSIGCQVDIPDSTN
;
A
#
# COMPACT_ATOMS: atom_id res chain seq x y z
N MET A 1 30.26 27.19 -6.06
CA MET A 1 28.80 27.13 -5.80
C MET A 1 28.12 25.82 -6.25
N LYS A 2 28.76 24.90 -6.98
CA LYS A 2 28.18 23.60 -7.37
C LYS A 2 28.24 22.51 -6.27
N ARG A 3 29.17 22.63 -5.31
CA ARG A 3 29.36 21.64 -4.22
C ARG A 3 28.38 21.79 -3.06
N VAL A 4 27.77 22.98 -2.90
CA VAL A 4 26.80 23.26 -1.83
C VAL A 4 25.44 22.62 -2.14
N LEU A 5 25.08 22.52 -3.42
CA LEU A 5 23.81 21.93 -3.86
C LEU A 5 23.74 20.41 -3.65
N ILE A 6 24.88 19.71 -3.71
CA ILE A 6 24.92 18.26 -3.52
C ILE A 6 24.67 17.88 -2.05
N ILE A 7 25.10 18.71 -1.10
CA ILE A 7 24.92 18.45 0.34
C ILE A 7 23.46 18.66 0.76
N LEU A 8 22.74 19.60 0.13
CA LEU A 8 21.31 19.82 0.39
C LEU A 8 20.43 18.70 -0.17
N GLY A 9 20.80 18.06 -1.28
CA GLY A 9 20.02 16.98 -1.89
C GLY A 9 20.11 15.62 -1.17
N VAL A 10 21.16 15.38 -0.38
CA VAL A 10 21.34 14.10 0.34
C VAL A 10 20.62 14.10 1.69
N VAL A 11 20.39 15.27 2.30
CA VAL A 11 19.73 15.38 3.62
C VAL A 11 18.22 15.14 3.54
N THR A 12 17.59 15.29 2.38
CA THR A 12 16.14 15.08 2.20
C THR A 12 15.71 13.62 2.08
N LEU A 13 16.64 12.65 1.98
CA LEU A 13 16.32 11.22 1.84
C LEU A 13 16.17 10.45 3.18
N LEU A 14 16.43 11.08 4.33
CA LEU A 14 16.39 10.42 5.66
C LEU A 14 15.09 10.65 6.45
N ALA A 15 14.04 11.22 5.85
CA ALA A 15 12.90 11.77 6.59
C ALA A 15 11.75 10.80 6.97
N SER A 16 11.90 9.47 6.90
CA SER A 16 10.72 8.57 7.06
C SER A 16 10.88 7.32 7.93
N CYS A 17 12.00 7.09 8.62
CA CYS A 17 12.05 6.04 9.64
C CYS A 17 11.47 6.55 10.98
N LYS A 18 10.14 6.56 11.14
CA LYS A 18 9.51 6.68 12.46
C LYS A 18 9.73 5.37 13.21
N THR A 19 10.20 5.43 14.46
CA THR A 19 10.27 4.23 15.30
C THR A 19 8.86 3.78 15.69
N ALA A 20 8.69 2.50 16.03
CA ALA A 20 7.39 1.96 16.44
C ALA A 20 6.79 2.72 17.64
N GLU A 21 7.64 3.18 18.55
CA GLU A 21 7.24 3.99 19.71
C GLU A 21 6.78 5.40 19.31
N GLN A 22 7.48 6.04 18.36
CA GLN A 22 7.04 7.32 17.81
C GLN A 22 5.69 7.20 17.10
N GLN A 23 5.47 6.11 16.35
CA GLN A 23 4.19 5.90 15.67
C GLN A 23 3.05 5.76 16.69
N ARG A 24 3.26 4.97 17.76
CA ARG A 24 2.26 4.85 18.83
C ARG A 24 1.94 6.19 19.50
N ALA A 25 2.95 7.01 19.76
CA ALA A 25 2.75 8.35 20.35
C ALA A 25 1.96 9.28 19.42
N ILE A 26 2.20 9.22 18.11
CA ILE A 26 1.46 9.99 17.10
C ILE A 26 0.01 9.52 17.01
N ASP A 27 -0.21 8.20 16.94
CA ASP A 27 -1.55 7.62 16.89
C ASP A 27 -2.36 8.00 18.12
N MET A 28 -1.77 7.87 19.33
CA MET A 28 -2.42 8.31 20.57
C MET A 28 -2.75 9.81 20.56
N ALA A 29 -1.87 10.66 20.05
CA ALA A 29 -2.14 12.09 19.95
C ALA A 29 -3.28 12.41 18.96
N ASN A 30 -3.35 11.67 17.85
CA ASN A 30 -4.41 11.81 16.85
C ASN A 30 -5.76 11.32 17.39
N ASP A 31 -5.78 10.15 18.01
CA ASP A 31 -6.97 9.58 18.65
C ASP A 31 -7.49 10.54 19.74
N ASN A 32 -6.61 11.09 20.57
CA ASN A 32 -6.99 12.05 21.61
C ASN A 32 -7.63 13.31 21.01
N LYS A 33 -7.04 13.87 19.95
CA LYS A 33 -7.62 15.02 19.23
C LYS A 33 -8.97 14.70 18.63
N GLN A 34 -9.14 13.51 18.03
CA GLN A 34 -10.42 13.08 17.48
C GLN A 34 -11.47 12.94 18.57
N CYS A 35 -11.16 12.28 19.69
CA CYS A 35 -12.08 12.14 20.79
C CYS A 35 -12.46 13.50 21.41
N GLN A 36 -11.50 14.43 21.55
CA GLN A 36 -11.80 15.79 21.99
C GLN A 36 -12.68 16.55 20.99
N ALA A 37 -12.46 16.36 19.68
CA ALA A 37 -13.31 16.94 18.63
C ALA A 37 -14.73 16.36 18.64
N GLN A 38 -14.91 15.12 19.13
CA GLN A 38 -16.22 14.52 19.38
C GLN A 38 -16.89 15.05 20.68
N GLY A 39 -16.22 15.92 21.43
CA GLY A 39 -16.76 16.59 22.60
C GLY A 39 -16.38 15.93 23.94
N PHE A 40 -15.53 14.91 23.94
CA PHE A 40 -15.08 14.28 25.17
C PHE A 40 -14.10 15.18 25.93
N ALA A 41 -14.40 15.45 27.20
CA ALA A 41 -13.57 16.30 28.03
C ALA A 41 -12.22 15.62 28.38
N PRO A 42 -11.09 16.35 28.37
CA PRO A 42 -9.80 15.85 28.83
C PRO A 42 -9.88 15.28 30.24
N GLY A 43 -9.35 14.07 30.45
CA GLY A 43 -9.35 13.38 31.74
C GLY A 43 -10.68 12.74 32.15
N SER A 44 -11.71 12.78 31.30
CA SER A 44 -12.96 12.07 31.56
C SER A 44 -12.86 10.56 31.28
N GLN A 45 -13.72 9.77 31.92
CA GLN A 45 -13.88 8.34 31.60
C GLN A 45 -14.33 8.13 30.16
N ALA A 46 -15.23 8.97 29.66
CA ALA A 46 -15.71 8.89 28.28
C ALA A 46 -14.60 9.12 27.24
N LEU A 47 -13.63 10.00 27.53
CA LEU A 47 -12.45 10.14 26.68
C LEU A 47 -11.62 8.85 26.66
N ALA A 48 -11.42 8.21 27.81
CA ALA A 48 -10.69 6.95 27.90
C ALA A 48 -11.36 5.84 27.09
N GLU A 49 -12.69 5.70 27.17
CA GLU A 49 -13.45 4.74 26.38
C GLU A 49 -13.34 4.99 24.86
N CYS A 50 -13.37 6.26 24.43
CA CYS A 50 -13.14 6.62 23.04
C CYS A 50 -11.72 6.24 22.58
N MET A 51 -10.71 6.54 23.40
CA MET A 51 -9.32 6.19 23.11
C MET A 51 -9.12 4.67 23.02
N ASP A 52 -9.73 3.90 23.92
CA ASP A 52 -9.66 2.43 23.91
C ASP A 52 -10.32 1.85 22.65
N THR A 53 -11.48 2.40 22.27
CA THR A 53 -12.20 1.99 21.05
C THR A 53 -11.37 2.27 19.79
N ALA A 54 -10.72 3.44 19.72
CA ALA A 54 -9.85 3.79 18.61
C ALA A 54 -8.64 2.83 18.53
N ALA A 55 -8.03 2.50 19.67
CA ALA A 55 -6.93 1.55 19.73
C ALA A 55 -7.34 0.14 19.28
N GLN A 56 -8.50 -0.35 19.72
CA GLN A 56 -9.04 -1.63 19.30
C GLN A 56 -9.34 -1.68 17.80
N SER A 57 -9.89 -0.59 17.26
CA SER A 57 -10.17 -0.46 15.82
C SER A 57 -8.88 -0.54 15.00
N ARG A 58 -7.82 0.16 15.42
CA ARG A 58 -6.51 0.10 14.76
C ARG A 58 -5.90 -1.30 14.82
N ALA A 59 -5.99 -1.98 15.96
CA ALA A 59 -5.48 -3.36 16.08
C ALA A 59 -6.24 -4.33 15.16
N ALA A 60 -7.57 -4.20 15.08
CA ALA A 60 -8.39 -4.96 14.15
C ALA A 60 -8.03 -4.65 12.68
N ASP A 61 -7.79 -3.39 12.33
CA ASP A 61 -7.37 -2.98 10.99
C ASP A 61 -6.00 -3.53 10.60
N GLN A 62 -5.02 -3.46 11.51
CA GLN A 62 -3.71 -4.07 11.30
C GLN A 62 -3.84 -5.57 11.03
N THR A 63 -4.68 -6.26 11.81
CA THR A 63 -4.94 -7.70 11.64
C THR A 63 -5.60 -7.98 10.29
N ARG A 64 -6.60 -7.19 9.90
CA ARG A 64 -7.28 -7.31 8.59
C ARG A 64 -6.32 -7.07 7.44
N GLN A 65 -5.46 -6.05 7.53
CA GLN A 65 -4.48 -5.72 6.50
C GLN A 65 -3.43 -6.83 6.37
N ALA A 66 -2.92 -7.35 7.49
CA ALA A 66 -1.98 -8.47 7.49
C ALA A 66 -2.59 -9.74 6.88
N ALA A 67 -3.82 -10.08 7.28
CA ALA A 67 -4.53 -11.23 6.73
C ALA A 67 -4.85 -11.06 5.23
N ALA A 68 -5.25 -9.86 4.79
CA ALA A 68 -5.47 -9.56 3.38
C ALA A 68 -4.19 -9.69 2.56
N GLN A 69 -3.06 -9.22 3.10
CA GLN A 69 -1.75 -9.31 2.46
C GLN A 69 -1.30 -10.77 2.35
N GLN A 70 -1.46 -11.57 3.41
CA GLN A 70 -1.19 -13.01 3.37
C GLN A 70 -2.06 -13.74 2.34
N ALA A 71 -3.37 -13.48 2.34
CA ALA A 71 -4.29 -14.07 1.38
C ALA A 71 -4.01 -13.64 -0.08
N TRP A 72 -3.34 -12.50 -0.30
CA TRP A 72 -2.85 -12.11 -1.63
C TRP A 72 -1.67 -12.97 -2.05
N PHE A 73 -0.69 -13.18 -1.17
CA PHE A 73 0.46 -14.06 -1.44
C PHE A 73 0.02 -15.51 -1.70
N ASP A 74 -0.88 -16.05 -0.88
CA ASP A 74 -1.38 -17.42 -1.04
C ASP A 74 -2.09 -17.62 -2.40
N ARG A 75 -2.89 -16.64 -2.82
CA ARG A 75 -3.53 -16.66 -4.14
C ARG A 75 -2.52 -16.57 -5.27
N ASN A 76 -1.49 -15.73 -5.12
CA ASN A 76 -0.45 -15.60 -6.13
C ASN A 76 0.39 -16.89 -6.26
N ASP A 77 0.71 -17.55 -5.14
CA ASP A 77 1.39 -18.86 -5.12
C ASP A 77 0.53 -19.94 -5.78
N ALA A 78 -0.76 -20.02 -5.44
CA ALA A 78 -1.69 -20.97 -6.06
C ALA A 78 -1.81 -20.76 -7.58
N ASN A 79 -1.91 -19.50 -8.02
CA ASN A 79 -1.93 -19.16 -9.44
C ASN A 79 -0.63 -19.58 -10.14
N PHE A 80 0.51 -19.35 -9.51
CA PHE A 80 1.81 -19.77 -10.04
C PHE A 80 1.92 -21.29 -10.17
N ARG A 81 1.52 -22.05 -9.15
CA ARG A 81 1.51 -23.52 -9.20
C ARG A 81 0.59 -24.06 -10.29
N ASN A 82 -0.59 -23.48 -10.46
CA ASN A 82 -1.52 -23.86 -11.52
C ASN A 82 -0.92 -23.59 -12.90
N TRP A 83 -0.28 -22.43 -13.10
CA TRP A 83 0.44 -22.13 -14.33
C TRP A 83 1.54 -23.16 -14.61
N GLN A 84 2.33 -23.52 -13.59
CA GLN A 84 3.41 -24.50 -13.72
C GLN A 84 2.87 -25.89 -14.08
N GLN A 85 1.77 -26.33 -13.46
CA GLN A 85 1.11 -27.59 -13.82
C GLN A 85 0.62 -27.60 -15.27
N LYS A 86 0.05 -26.48 -15.77
CA LYS A 86 -0.39 -26.37 -17.17
C LYS A 86 0.78 -26.44 -18.15
N VAL A 87 1.91 -25.86 -17.76
CA VAL A 87 3.16 -25.90 -18.51
C VAL A 87 3.70 -27.33 -18.59
N ASP A 88 3.76 -28.03 -17.46
CA ASP A 88 4.31 -29.40 -17.39
C ASP A 88 3.42 -30.43 -18.09
N ASN A 89 2.10 -30.22 -18.12
CA ASN A 89 1.14 -31.11 -18.80
C ASN A 89 1.02 -30.84 -20.32
N SER A 90 1.75 -29.85 -20.83
CA SER A 90 1.67 -29.45 -22.24
C SER A 90 2.75 -30.17 -23.07
N ASP A 91 2.42 -31.35 -23.62
CA ASP A 91 3.29 -32.15 -24.53
C ASP A 91 3.70 -31.41 -25.83
N ASN A 92 3.07 -30.27 -26.13
CA ASN A 92 3.45 -29.36 -27.22
C ASN A 92 3.66 -27.94 -26.68
N TRP A 93 4.58 -27.80 -25.73
CA TRP A 93 5.01 -26.49 -25.26
C TRP A 93 6.30 -26.05 -25.96
N SER A 94 6.16 -25.20 -26.98
CA SER A 94 7.23 -24.26 -27.29
C SER A 94 7.23 -23.20 -26.18
N PRO A 95 8.34 -23.00 -25.43
CA PRO A 95 8.39 -21.94 -24.43
C PRO A 95 8.04 -20.62 -25.15
N PRO A 96 7.19 -19.76 -24.56
CA PRO A 96 6.91 -18.48 -25.18
C PRO A 96 8.26 -17.80 -25.39
N THR A 97 8.65 -17.66 -26.66
CA THR A 97 9.82 -16.87 -27.04
C THR A 97 9.71 -15.57 -26.27
N ARG A 98 10.72 -15.26 -25.46
CA ARG A 98 10.80 -14.14 -24.52
C ARG A 98 10.39 -12.80 -25.15
N ASN A 99 9.10 -12.59 -25.39
CA ASN A 99 8.52 -11.28 -25.49
C ASN A 99 8.11 -10.92 -24.07
N GLN A 100 9.14 -10.59 -23.28
CA GLN A 100 9.05 -10.04 -21.93
C GLN A 100 8.45 -8.63 -22.01
N ASN A 101 7.25 -8.49 -22.57
CA ASN A 101 6.45 -7.32 -22.31
C ASN A 101 6.01 -7.42 -20.86
N ILE A 102 6.91 -7.02 -19.95
CA ILE A 102 6.59 -6.69 -18.57
C ILE A 102 5.38 -5.78 -18.65
N ASP A 103 4.30 -6.19 -18.00
CA ASP A 103 3.10 -5.38 -17.94
C ASP A 103 3.45 -4.08 -17.20
N THR A 104 3.57 -2.98 -17.94
CA THR A 104 3.93 -1.66 -17.42
C THR A 104 2.72 -0.89 -16.93
N ARG A 105 1.52 -1.49 -16.96
CA ARG A 105 0.32 -0.85 -16.41
C ARG A 105 0.47 -0.70 -14.89
N PRO A 106 0.08 0.44 -14.31
CA PRO A 106 0.14 0.63 -12.87
C PRO A 106 -0.73 -0.41 -12.15
N GLN A 107 -0.16 -1.07 -11.15
CA GLN A 107 -0.87 -2.10 -10.38
C GLN A 107 -1.89 -1.51 -9.38
N PHE A 108 -1.71 -0.24 -8.99
CA PHE A 108 -2.57 0.47 -8.06
C PHE A 108 -2.94 1.86 -8.58
N ASP A 109 -4.09 2.37 -8.17
CA ASP A 109 -4.51 3.75 -8.41
C ASP A 109 -3.78 4.74 -7.46
N LYS A 110 -4.07 6.05 -7.61
CA LYS A 110 -3.47 7.10 -6.77
C LYS A 110 -3.92 7.04 -5.30
N GLN A 111 -4.97 6.30 -5.02
CA GLN A 111 -5.56 6.10 -3.70
C GLN A 111 -5.08 4.78 -3.06
N GLY A 112 -4.30 3.97 -3.78
CA GLY A 112 -3.76 2.69 -3.32
C GLY A 112 -4.70 1.50 -3.52
N ASN A 113 -5.81 1.64 -4.25
CA ASN A 113 -6.68 0.50 -4.58
C ASN A 113 -6.09 -0.30 -5.76
N PRO A 114 -6.29 -1.63 -5.80
CA PRO A 114 -5.84 -2.44 -6.93
C PRO A 114 -6.51 -2.01 -8.25
N ASN A 115 -5.70 -1.82 -9.30
CA ASN A 115 -6.21 -1.56 -10.66
C ASN A 115 -6.69 -2.82 -11.38
N PHE A 116 -6.66 -3.99 -10.73
CA PHE A 116 -7.13 -5.26 -11.28
C PHE A 116 -8.12 -5.92 -10.32
N ASP A 117 -9.18 -6.53 -10.85
CA ASP A 117 -10.14 -7.30 -10.05
C ASP A 117 -9.57 -8.66 -9.62
N ALA A 118 -10.36 -9.42 -8.85
CA ALA A 118 -9.96 -10.74 -8.37
C ALA A 118 -9.78 -11.78 -9.50
N GLN A 119 -10.23 -11.47 -10.71
CA GLN A 119 -10.18 -12.28 -11.92
C GLN A 119 -9.05 -11.82 -12.86
N GLY A 120 -8.34 -10.73 -12.52
CA GLY A 120 -7.25 -10.17 -13.31
C GLY A 120 -7.68 -9.20 -14.41
N ASN A 121 -8.92 -8.71 -14.40
CA ASN A 121 -9.37 -7.69 -15.34
C ASN A 121 -8.95 -6.30 -14.86
N TYR A 122 -8.38 -5.48 -15.76
CA TYR A 122 -8.00 -4.11 -15.44
C TYR A 122 -9.25 -3.24 -15.20
N GLN A 123 -9.39 -2.74 -13.98
CA GLN A 123 -10.46 -1.87 -13.50
C GLN A 123 -10.07 -0.38 -13.55
N GLY A 124 -8.79 -0.06 -13.81
CA GLY A 124 -8.35 1.31 -13.99
C GLY A 124 -8.99 1.95 -15.22
N CYS A 125 -8.92 3.28 -15.33
CA CYS A 125 -9.56 4.06 -16.39
C CYS A 125 -9.27 3.54 -17.82
N HIS A 126 -10.32 3.38 -18.63
CA HIS A 126 -10.32 2.71 -19.95
C HIS A 126 -10.11 3.64 -21.16
N SER A 127 -9.54 4.83 -20.98
CA SER A 127 -9.47 5.86 -22.04
C SER A 127 -8.08 6.48 -22.21
N ILE A 128 -7.82 6.95 -23.44
CA ILE A 128 -6.69 7.83 -23.76
C ILE A 128 -6.85 9.12 -22.94
N GLY A 129 -5.96 9.33 -21.96
CA GLY A 129 -6.05 10.47 -21.02
C GLY A 129 -5.85 10.08 -19.55
N CYS A 130 -5.90 8.79 -19.21
CA CYS A 130 -5.38 8.31 -17.94
C CYS A 130 -3.87 8.11 -18.06
N GLN A 131 -3.19 9.22 -18.30
CA GLN A 131 -1.76 9.35 -18.09
C GLN A 131 -1.50 8.90 -16.67
N VAL A 132 -0.76 7.80 -16.56
CA VAL A 132 0.09 7.56 -15.42
C VAL A 132 0.91 8.84 -15.31
N ASP A 133 0.60 9.69 -14.33
CA ASP A 133 1.52 10.76 -13.99
C ASP A 133 2.81 10.03 -13.61
N ILE A 134 3.80 10.11 -14.48
CA ILE A 134 5.17 9.73 -14.13
C ILE A 134 5.53 10.74 -13.04
N PRO A 135 5.78 10.35 -11.78
CA PRO A 135 6.24 11.28 -10.76
C PRO A 135 7.73 11.59 -10.99
N ASP A 136 8.03 12.18 -12.15
CA ASP A 136 9.14 13.09 -12.42
C ASP A 136 9.07 13.51 -13.90
N SER A 137 8.24 14.51 -14.19
CA SER A 137 8.55 15.46 -15.26
C SER A 137 8.63 16.85 -14.62
N THR A 138 9.70 17.06 -13.84
CA THR A 138 10.23 18.40 -13.64
C THR A 138 10.47 19.04 -15.01
N ASN A 139 9.84 20.18 -15.26
CA ASN A 139 10.38 21.20 -16.15
C ASN A 139 11.01 22.28 -15.26
#